data_AF-A0A849EEE4-F1
#
_entry.id   AF-A0A849EEE4-F1
#
_cell.length_a   1.000
_cell.length_b   1.000
_cell.length_c   1.000
_cell.angle_alpha   90.00
_cell.angle_beta   90.00
_cell.angle_gamma   90.00
#
_symmetry.space_group_name_H-M   'P 1'
#
loop_
_entity.id
_entity.type
_entity.pdbx_description
1 polymer ?
#
loop_
_entity_poly.entity_id
_entity_poly.type
_entity_poly.pdbx_seq_one_letter_code
_entity_poly.pdbx_strand_id
1 'polypeptide(L)'
;LTSKIFQRQPIGRVEGSTKFYLDEDGKSMPLSKMHSARVPIITGEITGKSLDDVFEILKYINQDDFLRKNIIGIHIQSEERYQLKFRVEDFIVDLGNVEDLESKFKNFKAFYAKAMKDKSLRDYAVVSLEFDNQVVCTKI
;
A
#
# COMPACT_ATOMS: atom_id res chain seq x y z
N LEU A 1 -19.25 8.93 36.24
CA LEU A 1 -19.35 8.82 34.77
C LEU A 1 -17.95 8.58 34.21
N THR A 2 -17.62 7.34 33.86
CA THR A 2 -16.35 7.00 33.19
C THR A 2 -16.61 7.00 31.69
N SER A 3 -16.36 8.12 31.02
CA SER A 3 -16.41 8.19 29.56
C SER A 3 -15.25 7.40 28.99
N LYS A 4 -15.53 6.25 28.35
CA LYS A 4 -14.55 5.53 27.52
C LYS A 4 -14.48 6.24 26.17
N ILE A 5 -13.44 7.04 25.97
CA ILE A 5 -13.15 7.67 24.68
C ILE A 5 -12.34 6.66 23.86
N PHE A 6 -12.89 6.20 22.73
CA PHE A 6 -12.15 5.40 21.75
C PHE A 6 -11.50 6.34 20.73
N GLN A 7 -10.17 6.37 20.69
CA GLN A 7 -9.42 7.17 19.74
C GLN A 7 -9.24 6.37 18.44
N ARG A 8 -9.88 6.83 17.36
CA ARG A 8 -9.72 6.29 16.01
C ARG A 8 -8.25 6.28 15.60
N GLN A 9 -7.78 5.17 15.03
CA GLN A 9 -6.40 5.03 14.57
C GLN A 9 -6.27 5.25 13.06
N PRO A 10 -5.41 6.16 12.57
CA PRO A 10 -5.13 6.30 11.15
C PRO A 10 -4.34 5.09 10.64
N ILE A 11 -4.69 4.59 9.46
CA ILE A 11 -3.97 3.52 8.76
C ILE A 11 -3.44 3.94 7.39
N GLY A 12 -3.89 5.07 6.85
CA GLY A 12 -3.42 5.66 5.60
C GLY A 12 -3.64 7.17 5.57
N ARG A 13 -2.87 7.90 4.77
CA ARG A 13 -3.03 9.35 4.59
C ARG A 13 -3.26 9.69 3.14
N VAL A 14 -4.41 10.24 2.84
CA VAL A 14 -4.77 10.70 1.50
C VAL A 14 -4.14 12.07 1.24
N GLU A 15 -3.37 12.15 0.16
CA GLU A 15 -2.75 13.37 -0.37
C GLU A 15 -3.27 13.60 -1.80
N GLY A 16 -4.51 14.09 -1.90
CA GLY A 16 -5.16 14.45 -3.16
C GLY A 16 -5.62 15.91 -3.19
N SER A 17 -6.75 16.16 -3.87
CA SER A 17 -7.44 17.46 -3.85
C SER A 17 -7.88 17.84 -2.43
N THR A 18 -8.30 16.84 -1.65
CA THR A 18 -8.50 16.92 -0.22
C THR A 18 -7.46 16.08 0.51
N LYS A 19 -7.14 16.49 1.75
CA LYS A 19 -6.15 15.84 2.59
C LYS A 19 -6.76 15.39 3.89
N PHE A 20 -6.67 14.10 4.19
CA PHE A 20 -7.25 13.49 5.37
C PHE A 20 -6.57 12.15 5.67
N TYR A 21 -6.84 11.61 6.85
CA TYR A 21 -6.47 10.24 7.20
C TYR A 21 -7.62 9.28 6.89
N LEU A 22 -7.28 8.10 6.40
CA LEU A 22 -8.15 6.94 6.42
C LEU A 22 -7.89 6.18 7.72
N ASP A 23 -8.94 5.87 8.49
CA ASP A 23 -8.81 5.15 9.75
C ASP A 23 -9.05 3.64 9.62
N GLU A 24 -8.93 2.92 10.73
CA GLU A 24 -9.13 1.47 10.83
C GLU A 24 -10.55 0.98 10.47
N ASP A 25 -11.54 1.88 10.41
CA ASP A 25 -12.91 1.60 9.96
C ASP A 25 -13.15 1.96 8.48
N GLY A 26 -12.12 2.43 7.76
CA GLY A 26 -12.23 2.88 6.36
C GLY A 26 -12.89 4.25 6.22
N LYS A 27 -13.01 5.01 7.31
CA LYS A 27 -13.65 6.32 7.35
C LYS A 27 -12.62 7.44 7.31
N SER A 28 -13.03 8.55 6.71
CA SER A 28 -12.23 9.78 6.74
C SER A 28 -12.07 10.31 8.16
N MET A 29 -10.86 10.74 8.49
CA MET A 29 -10.47 11.37 9.75
C MET A 29 -9.65 12.64 9.44
N PRO A 30 -9.95 13.79 10.10
CA PRO A 30 -9.25 15.04 9.81
C PRO A 30 -7.77 14.98 10.18
N LEU A 31 -6.95 15.78 9.47
CA LEU A 31 -5.55 15.96 9.85
C LEU A 31 -5.45 16.68 11.19
N SER A 32 -4.53 16.23 12.05
CA SER A 32 -4.19 16.97 13.27
C SER A 32 -3.26 18.13 12.93
N LYS A 33 -3.52 19.31 13.53
CA LYS A 33 -2.65 20.48 13.40
C LYS A 33 -1.30 20.31 14.12
N MET A 34 -1.22 19.37 15.06
CA MET A 34 -0.07 19.20 15.96
C MET A 34 0.70 17.91 15.73
N HIS A 35 0.14 16.95 14.99
CA HIS A 35 0.74 15.63 14.83
C HIS A 35 0.51 15.07 13.43
N SER A 36 1.55 14.46 12.85
CA SER A 36 1.43 13.67 11.63
C SER A 36 1.66 12.20 11.94
N ALA A 37 0.64 11.37 11.73
CA ALA A 37 0.76 9.93 11.83
C ALA A 37 1.73 9.37 10.79
N ARG A 38 2.47 8.32 11.16
CA ARG A 38 3.37 7.57 10.26
C ARG A 38 2.59 6.42 9.63
N VAL A 39 1.91 6.73 8.53
CA VAL A 39 1.08 5.80 7.76
C VAL A 39 1.42 5.91 6.27
N PRO A 40 1.13 4.88 5.45
CA PRO A 40 1.30 4.96 4.01
C PRO A 40 0.56 6.16 3.40
N ILE A 41 1.20 6.81 2.42
CA ILE A 41 0.60 7.92 1.68
C ILE A 41 -0.18 7.38 0.48
N ILE A 42 -1.42 7.83 0.33
CA ILE A 42 -2.33 7.48 -0.76
C ILE A 42 -2.41 8.68 -1.70
N THR A 43 -2.16 8.46 -2.99
CA THR A 43 -2.18 9.49 -4.04
C THR A 43 -2.84 8.97 -5.31
N GLY A 44 -3.11 9.84 -6.28
CA GLY A 44 -3.63 9.45 -7.60
C GLY A 44 -5.13 9.72 -7.77
N GLU A 45 -5.81 8.87 -8.55
CA GLU A 45 -7.23 9.00 -8.89
C GLU A 45 -8.15 8.54 -7.75
N ILE A 46 -8.39 9.42 -6.78
CA ILE A 46 -9.15 9.09 -5.58
C ILE A 46 -10.67 9.21 -5.83
N THR A 47 -11.34 8.07 -5.95
CA THR A 47 -12.81 7.88 -5.96
C THR A 47 -13.28 7.10 -4.72
N GLY A 48 -14.59 7.05 -4.47
CA GLY A 48 -15.14 6.22 -3.38
C GLY A 48 -14.76 4.75 -3.51
N LYS A 49 -14.90 4.18 -4.71
CA LYS A 49 -14.52 2.80 -5.03
C LYS A 49 -13.03 2.55 -4.83
N SER A 50 -12.17 3.47 -5.31
CA SER A 50 -10.73 3.32 -5.12
C SER A 50 -10.30 3.35 -3.65
N LEU A 51 -11.01 4.12 -2.80
CA LEU A 51 -10.72 4.17 -1.36
C LEU A 51 -11.15 2.90 -0.64
N ASP A 52 -12.26 2.29 -1.05
CA ASP A 52 -12.71 1.00 -0.52
C ASP A 52 -11.66 -0.10 -0.82
N ASP A 53 -11.13 -0.14 -2.03
CA ASP A 53 -10.09 -1.10 -2.40
C ASP A 53 -8.77 -0.80 -1.66
N VAL A 54 -8.36 0.47 -1.59
CA VAL A 54 -7.17 0.88 -0.84
C VAL A 54 -7.30 0.53 0.64
N PHE A 55 -8.50 0.63 1.22
CA PHE A 55 -8.75 0.21 2.59
C PHE A 55 -8.47 -1.28 2.80
N GLU A 56 -8.95 -2.15 1.90
CA GLU A 56 -8.67 -3.59 1.98
C GLU A 56 -7.17 -3.90 1.77
N ILE A 57 -6.51 -3.22 0.84
CA ILE A 57 -5.05 -3.32 0.65
C ILE A 57 -4.31 -2.94 1.93
N LEU A 58 -4.68 -1.82 2.59
CA LEU A 58 -4.04 -1.36 3.82
C LEU A 58 -4.28 -2.32 4.98
N LYS A 59 -5.49 -2.87 5.12
CA LYS A 59 -5.78 -3.91 6.11
C LYS A 59 -4.88 -5.11 5.93
N TYR A 60 -4.72 -5.60 4.70
CA TYR A 60 -3.84 -6.72 4.40
C TYR A 60 -2.37 -6.39 4.73
N ILE A 61 -1.88 -5.23 4.28
CA ILE A 61 -0.52 -4.76 4.58
C ILE A 61 -0.26 -4.69 6.08
N ASN A 62 -1.21 -4.18 6.87
CA ASN A 62 -1.04 -3.99 8.31
C ASN A 62 -1.02 -5.30 9.11
N GLN A 63 -1.56 -6.39 8.55
CA GLN A 63 -1.51 -7.73 9.15
C GLN A 63 -0.17 -8.43 8.93
N ASP A 64 0.68 -7.93 8.02
CA ASP A 64 1.97 -8.52 7.69
C ASP A 64 3.14 -7.60 8.04
N ASP A 65 4.03 -8.09 8.91
CA ASP A 65 5.17 -7.32 9.40
C ASP A 65 6.14 -6.86 8.30
N PHE A 66 6.35 -7.68 7.27
CA PHE A 66 7.25 -7.33 6.16
C PHE A 66 6.61 -6.23 5.31
N LEU A 67 5.34 -6.40 4.92
CA LEU A 67 4.63 -5.42 4.11
C LEU A 67 4.50 -4.09 4.85
N ARG A 68 4.05 -4.11 6.11
CA ARG A 68 3.88 -2.91 6.95
C ARG A 68 5.16 -2.10 7.12
N LYS A 69 6.32 -2.74 7.19
CA LYS A 69 7.62 -2.05 7.37
C LYS A 69 8.12 -1.42 6.06
N ASN A 70 7.87 -2.09 4.94
CA ASN A 70 8.47 -1.76 3.66
C ASN A 70 7.57 -0.92 2.75
N ILE A 71 6.24 -1.05 2.82
CA ILE A 71 5.32 -0.24 2.00
C ILE A 71 5.09 1.11 2.68
N ILE A 72 5.36 2.18 1.94
CA ILE A 72 5.23 3.57 2.42
C ILE A 72 4.21 4.39 1.63
N GLY A 73 3.66 3.84 0.55
CA GLY A 73 2.64 4.53 -0.22
C GLY A 73 1.89 3.61 -1.17
N ILE A 74 0.70 4.07 -1.53
CA ILE A 74 -0.17 3.50 -2.54
C ILE A 74 -0.50 4.61 -3.53
N HIS A 75 -0.25 4.36 -4.81
CA HIS A 75 -0.63 5.24 -5.89
C HIS A 75 -1.77 4.59 -6.67
N ILE A 76 -2.91 5.27 -6.75
CA ILE A 76 -4.08 4.84 -7.50
C ILE A 76 -3.89 5.37 -8.93
N GLN A 77 -3.50 4.49 -9.84
CA GLN A 77 -3.29 4.90 -11.22
C GLN A 77 -4.63 5.11 -11.94
N SER A 78 -5.57 4.22 -11.68
CA SER A 78 -7.00 4.31 -12.04
C SER A 78 -7.78 3.34 -11.15
N GLU A 79 -9.10 3.28 -11.31
CA GLU A 79 -9.89 2.22 -10.67
C GLU A 79 -9.31 0.83 -11.03
N GLU A 80 -9.21 -0.04 -10.03
CA GLU A 80 -8.63 -1.39 -10.12
C GLU A 80 -7.14 -1.48 -10.49
N ARG A 81 -6.42 -0.35 -10.50
CA ARG A 81 -4.99 -0.27 -10.85
C ARG A 81 -4.19 0.40 -9.75
N TYR A 82 -3.62 -0.41 -8.85
CA TYR A 82 -2.90 0.08 -7.67
C TYR A 82 -1.40 -0.20 -7.75
N GLN A 83 -0.61 0.82 -7.42
CA GLN A 83 0.85 0.70 -7.35
C GLN A 83 1.33 0.94 -5.92
N LEU A 84 2.29 0.15 -5.47
CA LEU A 84 2.85 0.24 -4.12
C LEU A 84 4.26 0.82 -4.19
N LYS A 85 4.52 1.75 -3.28
CA LYS A 85 5.84 2.35 -3.11
C LYS A 85 6.55 1.74 -1.91
N PHE A 86 7.77 1.28 -2.14
CA PHE A 86 8.61 0.70 -1.10
C PHE A 86 9.54 1.75 -0.48
N ARG A 87 10.01 1.45 0.74
CA ARG A 87 10.82 2.34 1.56
C ARG A 87 12.24 2.49 1.02
N VAL A 88 12.84 1.38 0.59
CA VAL A 88 14.26 1.29 0.25
C VAL A 88 14.43 1.03 -1.24
N GLU A 89 13.54 0.25 -1.84
CA GLU A 89 13.62 -0.16 -3.23
C GLU A 89 13.10 0.94 -4.16
N ASP A 90 13.85 1.17 -5.25
CA ASP A 90 13.51 2.19 -6.25
C ASP A 90 12.49 1.71 -7.27
N PHE A 91 12.24 0.39 -7.36
CA PHE A 91 11.21 -0.15 -8.25
C PHE A 91 9.80 0.14 -7.73
N ILE A 92 8.88 0.27 -8.68
CA ILE A 92 7.44 0.31 -8.39
C ILE A 92 6.93 -1.13 -8.34
N VAL A 93 6.12 -1.47 -7.33
CA VAL A 93 5.36 -2.71 -7.35
C VAL A 93 3.99 -2.43 -7.95
N ASP A 94 3.71 -2.98 -9.12
CA ASP A 94 2.38 -2.89 -9.72
C ASP A 94 1.52 -4.05 -9.18
N LEU A 95 0.58 -3.73 -8.29
CA LEU A 95 -0.29 -4.73 -7.66
C LEU A 95 -1.40 -5.20 -8.62
N GLY A 96 -1.75 -4.38 -9.62
CA GLY A 96 -3.00 -4.51 -10.37
C GLY A 96 -4.21 -4.24 -9.45
N ASN A 97 -5.22 -5.10 -9.54
CA ASN A 97 -6.45 -4.99 -8.75
C ASN A 97 -6.29 -5.48 -7.29
N VAL A 98 -7.33 -5.32 -6.48
CA VAL A 98 -7.35 -5.73 -5.06
C VAL A 98 -7.58 -7.23 -4.86
N GLU A 99 -7.86 -7.99 -5.91
CA GLU A 99 -8.15 -9.42 -5.79
C GLU A 99 -6.89 -10.23 -5.48
N ASP A 100 -7.07 -11.39 -4.83
CA ASP A 100 -6.03 -12.38 -4.55
C ASP A 100 -4.74 -11.85 -3.88
N LEU A 101 -4.88 -10.87 -2.98
CA LEU A 101 -3.75 -10.27 -2.25
C LEU A 101 -2.83 -11.31 -1.61
N GLU A 102 -3.39 -12.40 -1.07
CA GLU A 102 -2.59 -13.47 -0.47
C GLU A 102 -1.62 -14.10 -1.45
N SER A 103 -2.11 -14.51 -2.63
CA SER A 103 -1.28 -15.11 -3.67
C SER A 103 -0.25 -14.12 -4.19
N LYS A 104 -0.68 -12.88 -4.48
CA LYS A 104 0.18 -11.79 -4.98
C LYS A 104 1.34 -11.51 -4.03
N PHE A 105 1.06 -11.27 -2.76
CA PHE A 105 2.10 -10.95 -1.78
C PHE A 105 2.97 -12.14 -1.41
N LYS A 106 2.45 -13.37 -1.46
CA LYS A 106 3.26 -14.59 -1.32
C LYS A 106 4.28 -14.71 -2.45
N ASN A 107 3.86 -14.52 -3.69
CA ASN A 107 4.73 -14.54 -4.87
C ASN A 107 5.76 -13.41 -4.82
N PHE A 108 5.33 -12.20 -4.45
CA PHE A 108 6.23 -11.06 -4.28
C PHE A 108 7.32 -11.33 -3.24
N LYS A 109 6.99 -11.86 -2.05
CA LYS A 109 7.99 -12.17 -1.02
C LYS A 109 8.98 -13.24 -1.48
N ALA A 110 8.52 -14.25 -2.22
CA ALA A 110 9.40 -15.26 -2.80
C ALA A 110 10.37 -14.66 -3.83
N PHE A 111 9.86 -13.81 -4.73
CA PHE A 111 10.68 -13.02 -5.65
C PHE A 111 11.70 -12.15 -4.91
N TYR A 112 11.23 -11.38 -3.93
CA TYR A 112 12.02 -10.42 -3.18
C TYR A 112 13.18 -11.09 -2.44
N ALA A 113 12.92 -12.21 -1.77
CA ALA A 113 13.94 -13.00 -1.09
C ALA A 113 15.02 -13.52 -2.06
N LYS A 114 14.61 -13.97 -3.25
CA LYS A 114 15.53 -14.43 -4.30
C LYS A 114 16.34 -13.29 -4.89
N ALA A 115 15.69 -12.21 -5.33
CA ALA A 115 16.36 -11.04 -5.90
C ALA A 115 17.32 -10.37 -4.90
N MET A 116 17.00 -10.39 -3.60
CA MET A 116 17.91 -9.94 -2.56
C MET A 116 19.17 -10.80 -2.48
N LYS A 117 19.00 -12.13 -2.48
CA LYS A 117 20.12 -13.09 -2.47
C LYS A 117 21.02 -12.94 -3.70
N ASP A 118 20.39 -12.74 -4.85
CA ASP A 118 21.05 -12.59 -6.15
C ASP A 118 21.60 -11.16 -6.37
N LYS A 119 21.34 -10.23 -5.43
CA LYS A 119 21.71 -8.81 -5.47
C LYS A 119 21.16 -8.07 -6.72
N SER A 120 20.02 -8.49 -7.23
CA SER A 120 19.40 -7.97 -8.45
C SER A 120 18.23 -7.01 -8.22
N LEU A 121 17.86 -6.70 -6.97
CA LEU A 121 16.74 -5.81 -6.66
C LEU A 121 16.84 -4.44 -7.35
N ARG A 122 18.05 -3.94 -7.59
CA ARG A 122 18.30 -2.64 -8.25
C ARG A 122 18.26 -2.70 -9.77
N ASP A 123 18.10 -3.89 -10.35
CA ASP A 123 18.06 -4.06 -11.81
C ASP A 123 16.66 -3.79 -12.38
N TYR A 124 15.67 -3.65 -11.51
CA TYR A 124 14.26 -3.56 -11.89
C TYR A 124 13.73 -2.13 -11.74
N ALA A 125 12.96 -1.70 -12.71
CA ALA A 125 12.15 -0.48 -12.66
C ALA A 125 10.74 -0.78 -12.12
N VAL A 126 10.16 -1.91 -12.53
CA VAL A 126 8.79 -2.33 -12.16
C VAL A 126 8.76 -3.82 -11.83
N VAL A 127 8.01 -4.17 -10.80
CA VAL A 127 7.70 -5.55 -10.41
C VAL A 127 6.17 -5.70 -10.40
N SER A 128 5.61 -6.34 -11.40
CA SER A 128 4.16 -6.55 -11.54
C SER A 128 3.71 -7.87 -10.90
N LEU A 129 2.63 -7.77 -10.12
CA LEU A 129 1.91 -8.85 -9.45
C LEU A 129 0.53 -9.11 -10.05
N GLU A 130 0.23 -8.50 -11.21
CA GLU A 130 -1.08 -8.58 -11.87
C GLU A 130 -1.33 -9.97 -12.49
N PHE A 131 -0.28 -10.76 -12.71
CA PHE A 131 -0.36 -12.04 -13.39
C PHE A 131 -0.45 -13.21 -12.41
N ASP A 132 -1.41 -14.09 -12.65
CA ASP A 132 -1.58 -15.29 -11.84
C ASP A 132 -0.32 -16.15 -11.81
N ASN A 133 0.09 -16.51 -10.58
CA ASN A 133 1.24 -17.36 -10.30
C ASN A 133 2.58 -16.88 -10.86
N GLN A 134 2.70 -15.63 -11.29
CA GLN A 134 3.92 -15.09 -11.89
C GLN A 134 4.21 -13.67 -11.40
N VAL A 135 5.50 -13.34 -11.31
CA VAL A 135 5.98 -11.99 -11.05
C VAL A 135 6.72 -11.53 -12.29
N VAL A 136 6.22 -10.48 -12.94
CA VAL A 136 6.80 -9.95 -14.20
C VAL A 136 7.61 -8.71 -13.87
N CYS A 137 8.89 -8.68 -14.25
CA CYS A 137 9.78 -7.58 -13.95
C CYS A 137 10.20 -6.83 -15.22
N THR A 138 10.14 -5.51 -15.19
CA THR A 138 10.72 -4.63 -16.20
C THR A 138 12.07 -4.12 -15.69
N LYS A 139 13.13 -4.28 -16.48
CA LYS A 139 14.47 -3.78 -16.13
C LYS A 139 14.64 -2.30 -16.45
N ILE A 140 15.57 -1.66 -15.74
CA ILE A 140 16.08 -0.31 -16.04
C ILE A 140 16.84 -0.32 -17.37
#